data_AF-A0A2K3KQK0-F1
#
_entry.id   AF-A0A2K3KQK0-F1
#
_cell.length_a   1.000
_cell.length_b   1.000
_cell.length_c   1.000
_cell.angle_alpha   90.00
_cell.angle_beta   90.00
_cell.angle_gamma   90.00
#
_symmetry.space_group_name_H-M   'P 1'
#
loop_
_entity.id
_entity.type
_entity.pdbx_description
1 polymer ?
#
loop_
_entity_poly.entity_id
_entity_poly.type
_entity_poly.pdbx_seq_one_letter_code
_entity_poly.pdbx_strand_id
1 'polypeptide(L)'
;GHVSERGLVELAKQGLLGKEKLNKLDFCDNCTLGKQHKVKFGVRVHKSTRPFEYVRSDLWSPSSVSTHGGEQFNEFCRKLGIKRHKTVTYTSQQNGLAERMNRTLLERVRCMLLGAGLPKSFWGEAVNIATYLINRCPLTGIDLKTPMEVWSGKPADYSNLK
;
A
#
# COMPACT_ATOMS: atom_id res chain seq x y z
N GLY A 1 36.04 -7.34 -8.44
CA GLY A 1 34.55 -7.35 -8.49
C GLY A 1 34.06 -8.73 -8.11
N HIS A 2 33.05 -8.83 -7.25
CA HIS A 2 32.53 -10.12 -6.74
C HIS A 2 31.60 -10.81 -7.78
N VAL A 3 32.22 -11.32 -8.86
CA VAL A 3 31.55 -12.04 -9.95
C VAL A 3 31.01 -13.38 -9.44
N SER A 4 29.84 -13.81 -9.92
CA SER A 4 29.29 -15.12 -9.55
C SER A 4 30.07 -16.25 -10.21
N GLU A 5 30.07 -17.44 -9.59
CA GLU A 5 30.68 -18.63 -10.17
C GLU A 5 30.15 -18.93 -11.58
N ARG A 6 28.83 -18.80 -11.78
CA ARG A 6 28.22 -18.90 -13.12
C ARG A 6 28.78 -17.89 -14.11
N GLY A 7 29.01 -16.65 -13.68
CA GLY A 7 29.61 -15.61 -14.51
C GLY A 7 31.06 -15.93 -14.87
N LEU A 8 31.85 -16.45 -13.93
CA LEU A 8 33.21 -16.88 -14.20
C LEU A 8 33.26 -18.07 -15.16
N VAL A 9 32.39 -19.07 -14.98
CA VAL A 9 32.28 -20.22 -15.89
C VAL A 9 31.95 -19.76 -17.31
N GLU A 10 31.06 -18.77 -17.46
CA GLU A 10 30.70 -18.23 -18.77
C GLU A 10 31.85 -17.45 -19.42
N LEU A 11 32.59 -16.66 -18.65
CA LEU A 11 33.79 -15.97 -19.13
C LEU A 11 34.91 -16.94 -19.55
N ALA A 12 35.04 -18.07 -18.84
CA ALA A 12 35.97 -19.13 -19.21
C ALA A 12 35.57 -19.82 -20.52
N LYS A 13 34.27 -20.09 -20.75
CA LYS A 13 33.77 -20.62 -22.02
C LYS A 13 34.04 -19.69 -23.19
N GLN A 14 33.96 -18.38 -22.96
CA GLN A 14 34.24 -17.35 -23.96
C GLN A 14 35.75 -17.14 -24.19
N GLY A 15 36.62 -17.85 -23.45
CA GLY A 15 38.08 -17.72 -23.57
C GLY A 15 38.62 -16.37 -23.07
N LEU A 16 37.83 -15.63 -22.30
CA LEU A 16 38.19 -14.30 -21.76
C LEU A 16 38.95 -14.39 -20.44
N LEU A 17 38.91 -15.56 -19.80
CA LEU A 17 39.80 -15.92 -18.70
C LEU A 17 40.94 -16.74 -19.30
N GLY A 18 42.18 -16.44 -18.91
CA GLY A 18 43.37 -17.16 -19.38
C GLY A 18 43.34 -18.66 -19.04
N LYS A 19 44.46 -19.36 -19.20
CA LYS A 19 44.57 -20.83 -19.01
C LYS A 19 44.39 -21.30 -17.55
N GLU A 20 43.91 -20.46 -16.65
CA GLU A 20 43.74 -20.80 -15.23
C GLU A 20 42.49 -21.64 -15.01
N LYS A 21 42.64 -22.71 -14.22
CA LYS A 21 41.51 -23.55 -13.82
C LYS A 21 40.68 -22.79 -12.78
N LEU A 22 39.39 -22.60 -13.08
CA LEU A 22 38.45 -22.06 -12.11
C LEU A 22 38.22 -23.08 -10.98
N ASN A 23 38.62 -22.71 -9.77
CA ASN A 23 38.27 -23.45 -8.57
C ASN A 23 36.87 -23.05 -8.09
N LYS A 24 36.24 -23.93 -7.31
CA LYS A 24 35.00 -23.61 -6.62
C LYS A 24 35.22 -22.38 -5.75
N LEU A 25 34.39 -21.36 -5.90
CA LEU A 25 34.48 -20.15 -5.10
C LEU A 25 34.11 -20.46 -3.64
N ASP A 26 34.89 -19.91 -2.72
CA ASP A 26 34.57 -19.96 -1.30
C ASP A 26 33.31 -19.16 -0.97
N PHE A 27 32.65 -19.55 0.12
CA PHE A 27 31.52 -18.82 0.63
C PHE A 27 31.93 -17.38 0.99
N CYS A 28 31.12 -16.40 0.58
CA CYS A 28 31.38 -15.00 0.82
C CYS A 28 30.16 -14.32 1.45
N ASP A 29 30.31 -13.85 2.68
CA ASP A 29 29.26 -13.15 3.42
C ASP A 29 28.79 -11.89 2.69
N ASN A 30 29.73 -11.08 2.18
CA ASN A 30 29.42 -9.83 1.48
C ASN A 30 28.59 -10.06 0.22
N CYS A 31 28.89 -11.12 -0.55
CA CYS A 31 28.08 -11.51 -1.71
C CYS A 31 26.67 -11.93 -1.30
N THR A 32 26.55 -12.68 -0.21
CA THR A 32 25.28 -13.20 0.29
C THR A 32 24.41 -12.06 0.80
N LEU A 33 24.96 -11.15 1.60
CA LEU A 33 24.27 -9.97 2.11
C LEU A 33 23.92 -8.96 1.02
N GLY A 34 24.78 -8.80 -0.01
CA GLY A 34 24.53 -7.90 -1.13
C GLY A 34 23.53 -8.44 -2.16
N LYS A 35 23.39 -9.76 -2.27
CA LYS A 35 22.45 -10.44 -3.21
C LYS A 35 21.26 -11.08 -2.50
N GLN A 36 21.09 -10.85 -1.20
CA GLN A 36 19.96 -11.40 -0.47
C GLN A 36 18.65 -10.85 -1.05
N HIS A 37 17.77 -11.75 -1.48
CA HIS A 37 16.42 -11.37 -1.86
C HIS A 37 15.57 -11.23 -0.61
N LYS A 38 14.71 -10.21 -0.59
CA LYS A 38 13.69 -10.06 0.46
C LYS A 38 12.86 -11.33 0.51
N VAL A 39 12.81 -11.98 1.67
CA VAL A 39 12.04 -13.21 1.89
C VAL A 39 10.58 -12.95 1.52
N LYS A 40 9.98 -13.86 0.75
CA LYS A 40 8.55 -13.81 0.44
C LYS A 40 7.78 -14.03 1.75
N PHE A 41 7.01 -13.03 2.17
CA PHE A 41 6.08 -13.17 3.30
C PHE A 41 4.69 -13.53 2.77
N GLY A 42 3.96 -14.33 3.54
CA GLY A 42 2.55 -14.58 3.26
C GLY A 42 1.76 -13.27 3.30
N VAL A 43 1.02 -12.96 2.24
CA VAL A 43 0.08 -11.83 2.26
C VAL A 43 -1.03 -12.20 3.22
N ARG A 44 -1.07 -11.56 4.40
CA ARG A 44 -2.14 -11.79 5.36
C ARG A 44 -3.41 -11.15 4.84
N VAL A 45 -4.24 -11.95 4.18
CA VAL A 45 -5.55 -11.51 3.69
C VAL A 45 -6.53 -11.55 4.86
N HIS A 46 -6.60 -10.46 5.62
CA HIS A 46 -7.71 -10.26 6.56
C HIS A 46 -8.97 -9.94 5.74
N LYS A 47 -9.86 -10.92 5.59
CA LYS A 47 -11.24 -10.74 5.10
C LYS A 47 -12.13 -10.47 6.30
N SER A 48 -12.84 -9.35 6.27
CA SER A 48 -13.89 -9.04 7.25
C SER A 48 -15.22 -9.57 6.74
N THR A 49 -16.02 -10.10 7.65
CA THR A 49 -17.36 -10.63 7.39
C THR A 49 -18.45 -9.63 7.73
N ARG A 50 -18.15 -8.67 8.61
CA ARG A 50 -19.07 -7.63 9.05
C ARG A 50 -18.40 -6.24 9.02
N PRO A 51 -19.17 -5.16 8.78
CA PRO A 51 -18.68 -3.80 8.96
C PRO A 51 -18.05 -3.60 10.36
N PHE A 52 -17.03 -2.74 10.42
CA PHE A 52 -16.26 -2.42 11.64
C PHE A 52 -15.46 -3.56 12.30
N GLU A 53 -15.47 -4.78 11.77
CA GLU A 53 -14.63 -5.86 12.31
C GLU A 53 -13.13 -5.54 12.22
N TYR A 54 -12.73 -4.90 11.11
CA TYR A 54 -11.35 -4.52 10.88
C TYR A 54 -11.27 -3.22 10.08
N VAL A 55 -10.67 -2.20 10.69
CA VAL A 55 -10.43 -0.91 10.03
C VAL A 55 -8.96 -0.81 9.67
N ARG A 56 -8.68 -0.55 8.39
CA ARG A 56 -7.34 -0.20 7.92
C ARG A 56 -7.24 1.31 7.85
N SER A 57 -6.35 1.86 8.64
CA SER A 57 -6.02 3.29 8.63
C SER A 57 -4.63 3.48 8.05
N ASP A 58 -4.44 4.55 7.30
CA ASP A 58 -3.14 5.02 6.86
C ASP A 58 -3.12 6.53 6.92
N LEU A 59 -1.96 7.10 7.26
CA LEU A 59 -1.79 8.55 7.31
C LEU A 59 -1.09 9.01 6.02
N TRP A 60 -1.59 10.11 5.46
CA TRP A 60 -1.02 10.77 4.30
C TRP A 60 -0.43 12.13 4.70
N SER A 61 0.63 12.58 4.02
CA SER A 61 1.31 13.85 4.31
C SER A 61 1.64 14.62 3.01
N PRO A 62 1.51 15.97 3.00
CA PRO A 62 2.16 16.91 3.92
C PRO A 62 1.15 17.52 4.91
N SER A 63 0.85 16.83 6.00
CA SER A 63 0.02 17.42 7.07
C SER A 63 0.86 18.39 7.88
N SER A 64 0.42 19.65 7.98
CA SER A 64 0.99 20.65 8.88
C SER A 64 0.58 20.44 10.34
N VAL A 65 -0.33 19.49 10.59
CA VAL A 65 -0.85 19.20 11.93
C VAL A 65 -0.04 18.08 12.55
N SER A 66 0.53 18.35 13.71
CA SER A 66 1.20 17.34 14.52
C SER A 66 0.22 16.21 14.86
N THR A 67 0.63 14.97 14.57
CA THR A 67 -0.16 13.80 14.93
C THR A 67 -0.10 13.57 16.43
N HIS A 68 -1.21 13.16 17.05
CA HIS A 68 -1.18 12.58 18.39
C HIS A 68 -0.14 11.46 18.40
N GLY A 69 0.82 11.52 19.32
CA GLY A 69 1.92 10.57 19.37
C GLY A 69 1.41 9.13 19.42
N GLY A 70 2.23 8.18 18.96
CA GLY A 70 1.83 6.77 18.85
C GLY A 70 1.26 6.17 20.14
N GLU A 71 1.67 6.70 21.30
CA GLU A 71 1.23 6.26 22.63
C GLU A 71 -0.15 6.80 23.04
N GLN A 72 -0.44 8.08 22.79
CA GLN A 72 -1.76 8.66 23.06
C GLN A 72 -2.85 7.93 22.27
N PHE A 73 -2.57 7.57 21.02
CA PHE A 73 -3.50 6.78 20.22
C PHE A 73 -3.63 5.34 20.73
N ASN A 74 -2.57 4.73 21.29
CA ASN A 74 -2.68 3.40 21.92
C ASN A 74 -3.62 3.45 23.13
N GLU A 75 -3.51 4.48 23.97
CA GLU A 75 -4.36 4.64 25.13
C GLU A 75 -5.83 4.86 24.74
N PHE A 76 -6.08 5.70 23.73
CA PHE A 76 -7.41 5.89 23.15
C PHE A 76 -8.02 4.56 22.68
N CYS A 77 -7.27 3.78 21.88
CA CYS A 77 -7.73 2.48 21.42
C CYS A 77 -8.03 1.53 22.59
N ARG A 78 -7.15 1.49 23.60
CA ARG A 78 -7.34 0.65 24.79
C ARG A 78 -8.61 1.04 25.57
N LYS A 79 -8.87 2.33 25.76
CA LYS A 79 -10.08 2.84 26.45
C LYS A 79 -11.36 2.44 25.73
N LEU A 80 -11.35 2.38 24.40
CA LEU A 80 -12.50 1.99 23.58
C LEU A 80 -12.56 0.48 23.29
N GLY A 81 -11.67 -0.33 23.85
CA GLY A 81 -11.61 -1.78 23.55
C GLY A 81 -11.18 -2.11 22.13
N ILE A 82 -10.56 -1.17 21.41
CA ILE A 82 -10.08 -1.35 20.03
C ILE A 82 -8.70 -2.00 20.06
N LYS A 83 -8.58 -3.19 19.45
CA LYS A 83 -7.29 -3.86 19.31
C LYS A 83 -6.52 -3.28 18.11
N ARG A 84 -5.45 -2.55 18.39
CA ARG A 84 -4.59 -1.98 17.34
C ARG A 84 -3.61 -3.01 16.79
N HIS A 85 -3.64 -3.25 15.48
CA HIS A 85 -2.61 -4.02 14.77
C HIS A 85 -1.66 -3.05 14.05
N LYS A 86 -0.35 -3.22 14.22
CA LYS A 86 0.68 -2.44 13.54
C LYS A 86 1.24 -3.26 12.37
N THR A 87 1.49 -2.62 11.24
CA THR A 87 2.27 -3.24 10.16
C THR A 87 3.72 -3.35 10.57
N VAL A 88 4.43 -4.36 10.06
CA VAL A 88 5.88 -4.45 10.26
C VAL A 88 6.55 -3.28 9.55
N THR A 89 7.57 -2.70 10.17
CA THR A 89 8.35 -1.60 9.58
C THR A 89 8.86 -2.01 8.18
N TYR A 90 8.81 -1.09 7.22
CA TYR A 90 9.22 -1.33 5.83
C TYR A 90 8.44 -2.46 5.10
N THR A 91 7.22 -2.78 5.57
CA THR A 91 6.29 -3.72 4.90
C THR A 91 4.94 -3.07 4.63
N SER A 92 4.97 -1.92 3.97
CA SER A 92 3.78 -1.13 3.64
C SER A 92 2.74 -1.93 2.83
N GLN A 93 3.19 -2.95 2.08
CA GLN A 93 2.33 -3.92 1.38
C GLN A 93 1.29 -4.61 2.27
N GLN A 94 1.54 -4.77 3.57
CA GLN A 94 0.56 -5.32 4.52
C GLN A 94 -0.69 -4.42 4.65
N ASN A 95 -0.54 -3.11 4.41
CA ASN A 95 -1.63 -2.13 4.38
C ASN A 95 -2.06 -1.77 2.94
N GLY A 96 -1.71 -2.60 1.95
CA GLY A 96 -1.89 -2.27 0.54
C GLY A 96 -3.34 -1.95 0.12
N LEU A 97 -4.35 -2.36 0.89
CA LEU A 97 -5.74 -1.94 0.65
C LEU A 97 -5.95 -0.45 0.95
N ALA A 98 -5.47 0.04 2.09
CA ALA A 98 -5.56 1.47 2.44
C ALA A 98 -4.71 2.31 1.49
N GLU A 99 -3.48 1.85 1.19
CA GLU A 99 -2.60 2.53 0.23
C GLU A 99 -3.24 2.67 -1.17
N ARG A 100 -3.87 1.61 -1.67
CA ARG A 100 -4.58 1.65 -2.95
C ARG A 100 -5.76 2.60 -2.92
N MET A 101 -6.55 2.60 -1.85
CA MET A 101 -7.68 3.52 -1.70
C MET A 101 -7.20 4.98 -1.65
N ASN A 102 -6.12 5.25 -0.92
CA ASN A 102 -5.48 6.56 -0.87
C ASN A 102 -5.08 7.00 -2.29
N ARG A 103 -4.39 6.14 -3.06
CA ARG A 103 -4.05 6.45 -4.45
C ARG A 103 -5.27 6.79 -5.31
N THR A 104 -6.35 5.97 -5.25
CA THR A 104 -7.58 6.22 -6.01
C THR A 104 -8.24 7.55 -5.64
N LEU A 105 -8.29 7.90 -4.35
CA LEU A 105 -8.80 9.20 -3.90
C LEU A 105 -7.96 10.34 -4.47
N LEU A 106 -6.63 10.27 -4.35
CA LEU A 106 -5.73 11.33 -4.83
C LEU A 106 -5.83 11.53 -6.35
N GLU A 107 -5.92 10.45 -7.12
CA GLU A 107 -6.09 10.50 -8.57
C GLU A 107 -7.39 11.21 -8.96
N ARG A 108 -8.51 10.86 -8.30
CA ARG A 108 -9.80 11.53 -8.52
C ARG A 108 -9.76 13.00 -8.14
N VAL A 109 -9.18 13.34 -6.99
CA VAL A 109 -9.08 14.73 -6.52
C VAL A 109 -8.26 15.57 -7.50
N ARG A 110 -7.11 15.06 -7.94
CA ARG A 110 -6.28 15.75 -8.96
C ARG A 110 -7.05 15.95 -10.26
N CYS A 111 -7.76 14.92 -10.72
CA CYS A 111 -8.58 15.00 -11.92
C CYS A 111 -9.70 16.05 -11.79
N MET A 112 -10.42 16.09 -10.67
CA MET A 112 -11.46 17.07 -10.39
C MET A 112 -10.92 18.50 -10.37
N LEU A 113 -9.83 18.74 -9.64
CA LEU A 113 -9.23 20.08 -9.54
C LEU A 113 -8.70 20.55 -10.90
N LEU A 114 -8.01 19.69 -11.65
CA LEU A 114 -7.51 20.03 -12.98
C LEU A 114 -8.64 20.25 -13.98
N GLY A 115 -9.66 19.40 -13.98
CA GLY A 115 -10.81 19.51 -14.89
C GLY A 115 -11.66 20.75 -14.63
N ALA A 116 -11.79 21.17 -13.36
CA ALA A 116 -12.50 22.38 -12.98
C ALA A 116 -11.64 23.66 -13.02
N GLY A 117 -10.33 23.55 -13.26
CA GLY A 117 -9.40 24.68 -13.21
C GLY A 117 -9.23 25.29 -11.81
N LEU A 118 -9.47 24.52 -10.74
CA LEU A 118 -9.45 25.01 -9.36
C LEU A 118 -8.05 24.90 -8.73
N PRO A 119 -7.66 25.87 -7.88
CA PRO A 119 -6.41 25.80 -7.14
C PRO A 119 -6.43 24.69 -6.08
N LYS A 120 -5.24 24.25 -5.65
CA LYS A 120 -5.04 23.21 -4.63
C LYS A 120 -5.66 23.54 -3.26
N SER A 121 -6.04 24.79 -3.01
CA SER A 121 -6.75 25.19 -1.79
C SER A 121 -8.10 24.47 -1.63
N PHE A 122 -8.76 24.09 -2.73
CA PHE A 122 -10.03 23.35 -2.72
C PHE A 122 -9.85 21.83 -2.54
N TRP A 123 -8.68 21.40 -2.06
CA TRP A 123 -8.36 19.99 -1.84
C TRP A 123 -9.37 19.30 -0.92
N GLY A 124 -9.79 19.96 0.16
CA GLY A 124 -10.72 19.40 1.14
C GLY A 124 -12.08 19.09 0.53
N GLU A 125 -12.63 20.04 -0.22
CA GLU A 125 -13.90 19.91 -0.94
C GLU A 125 -13.82 18.81 -2.01
N ALA A 126 -12.72 18.81 -2.78
CA ALA A 126 -12.52 17.80 -3.81
C ALA A 126 -12.37 16.38 -3.21
N VAL A 127 -11.71 16.22 -2.06
CA VAL A 127 -11.65 14.93 -1.33
C VAL A 127 -13.03 14.50 -0.85
N ASN A 128 -13.84 15.43 -0.32
CA ASN A 128 -15.20 15.13 0.13
C ASN A 128 -16.07 14.63 -1.03
N ILE A 129 -16.02 15.30 -2.18
CA ILE A 129 -16.74 14.90 -3.39
C ILE A 129 -16.23 13.55 -3.90
N ALA A 130 -14.91 13.36 -4.01
CA ALA A 130 -14.33 12.10 -4.45
C ALA A 130 -14.77 10.93 -3.56
N THR A 131 -14.75 11.12 -2.24
CA THR A 131 -15.19 10.12 -1.26
C THR A 131 -16.69 9.83 -1.38
N TYR A 132 -17.51 10.88 -1.51
CA TYR A 132 -18.95 10.76 -1.70
C TYR A 132 -19.30 9.92 -2.93
N LEU A 133 -18.62 10.17 -4.05
CA LEU A 133 -18.78 9.44 -5.31
C LEU A 133 -18.28 8.00 -5.19
N ILE A 134 -17.07 7.77 -4.67
CA ILE A 134 -16.53 6.40 -4.51
C ILE A 134 -17.49 5.52 -3.72
N ASN A 135 -18.06 6.04 -2.63
CA ASN A 135 -18.97 5.28 -1.78
C ASN A 135 -20.31 4.94 -2.47
N ARG A 136 -20.65 5.63 -3.56
CA ARG A 136 -21.88 5.44 -4.35
C ARG A 136 -21.64 4.88 -5.75
N CYS A 137 -20.39 4.58 -6.11
CA CYS A 137 -20.08 3.93 -7.38
C CYS A 137 -20.07 2.40 -7.21
N PRO A 138 -20.57 1.65 -8.19
CA PRO A 138 -20.45 0.19 -8.18
C PRO A 138 -18.97 -0.22 -8.28
N LEU A 139 -18.60 -1.25 -7.52
CA LEU A 139 -17.24 -1.77 -7.49
C LEU A 139 -17.24 -3.26 -7.84
N THR A 140 -16.37 -3.65 -8.79
CA THR A 140 -16.22 -5.04 -9.21
C THR A 140 -15.80 -5.98 -8.07
N GLY A 141 -15.04 -5.47 -7.09
CA GLY A 141 -14.59 -6.24 -5.93
C GLY A 141 -15.66 -6.56 -4.90
N ILE A 142 -16.89 -6.04 -5.04
CA ILE A 142 -18.04 -6.30 -4.16
C ILE A 142 -19.30 -6.61 -4.98
N ASP A 143 -19.14 -7.44 -6.02
CA ASP A 143 -20.25 -7.92 -6.88
C ASP A 143 -21.07 -6.78 -7.52
N LEU A 144 -20.38 -5.72 -7.95
CA LEU A 144 -20.98 -4.51 -8.54
C LEU A 144 -21.95 -3.76 -7.62
N LYS A 145 -21.96 -4.06 -6.32
CA LYS A 145 -22.64 -3.24 -5.31
C LYS A 145 -21.86 -1.97 -5.03
N THR A 146 -22.51 -0.99 -4.43
CA THR A 146 -21.84 0.22 -3.90
C THR A 146 -21.36 -0.03 -2.47
N PRO A 147 -20.24 0.60 -2.04
CA PRO A 147 -19.84 0.56 -0.64
C PRO A 147 -20.94 1.03 0.32
N MET A 148 -21.74 2.03 -0.08
CA MET A 148 -22.84 2.55 0.73
C MET A 148 -23.94 1.50 0.95
N GLU A 149 -24.25 0.70 -0.05
CA GLU A 149 -25.19 -0.42 0.06
C GLU A 149 -24.68 -1.51 0.98
N VAL A 150 -23.41 -1.91 0.80
CA VAL A 150 -22.78 -2.93 1.65
C VAL A 150 -22.71 -2.44 3.11
N TRP A 151 -22.54 -1.13 3.32
CA TRP A 151 -22.50 -0.52 4.63
C TRP A 151 -23.87 -0.43 5.32
N SER A 152 -24.86 0.14 4.62
CA SER A 152 -26.15 0.50 5.21
C SER A 152 -27.23 -0.56 5.06
N GLY A 153 -27.00 -1.53 4.17
CA GLY A 153 -28.01 -2.50 3.73
C GLY A 153 -29.10 -1.89 2.84
N LYS A 154 -29.01 -0.60 2.49
CA LYS A 154 -29.99 0.12 1.66
C LYS A 154 -29.38 0.57 0.34
N PRO A 155 -30.15 0.60 -0.76
CA PRO A 155 -29.72 1.19 -2.04
C PRO A 155 -29.13 2.59 -1.86
N ALA A 156 -28.10 2.91 -2.65
CA ALA A 156 -27.55 4.26 -2.66
C ALA A 156 -28.57 5.25 -3.24
N ASP A 157 -28.79 6.37 -2.55
CA ASP A 157 -29.60 7.47 -3.06
C ASP A 157 -28.75 8.40 -3.95
N TYR A 158 -29.27 8.67 -5.14
CA TYR A 158 -28.67 9.49 -6.19
C TYR A 158 -29.43 10.80 -6.44
N SER A 159 -30.45 11.13 -5.64
CA SER A 159 -31.27 12.33 -5.83
C SER A 159 -30.45 13.63 -5.84
N ASN A 160 -29.31 13.62 -5.14
CA ASN A 160 -28.38 14.76 -5.02
C ASN A 160 -27.29 14.79 -6.09
N LEU A 161 -27.31 13.89 -7.08
CA LEU A 161 -26.31 13.77 -8.16
C LEU A 161 -26.84 14.29 -9.52
N LYS A 162 -27.54 15.43 -9.48
CA LYS A 162 -28.01 16.12 -10.69
C LYS A 162 -26.98 17.11 -11.22
#